data_AF-M7PTV6-F1
#
_entry.id   AF-M7PTV6-F1
#
_cell.length_a   1.000
_cell.length_b   1.000
_cell.length_c   1.000
_cell.angle_alpha   90.00
_cell.angle_beta   90.00
_cell.angle_gamma   90.00
#
_symmetry.space_group_name_H-M   'P 1'
#
loop_
_entity.id
_entity.type
_entity.pdbx_description
1 polymer ?
#
loop_
_entity_poly.entity_id
_entity_poly.type
_entity_poly.pdbx_seq_one_letter_code
_entity_poly.pdbx_strand_id
1 'polypeptide(L)'
;MACWALANYFKLDLNIETLLKLALVHDLGEIDAGDTFLYAKDRTAAHHAERQCLQRLAGHPGNTISDLTELWEVQELGHSKEATLLKTVDRLLPFLLNISNEGKPWKENNVTKSQVSGAHAFIAETFPEIHQWVMHNIDEAVAKGWLSDD
;
A
#
# COMPACT_ATOMS: atom_id res chain seq x y z
N MET A 1 0.36 -1.44 -12.59
CA MET A 1 -0.71 -2.09 -13.40
C MET A 1 -1.96 -2.43 -12.58
N ALA A 2 -1.82 -2.99 -11.37
CA ALA A 2 -2.97 -3.43 -10.56
C ALA A 2 -4.03 -2.33 -10.33
N CYS A 3 -3.64 -1.12 -9.93
CA CYS A 3 -4.58 -0.01 -9.75
C CYS A 3 -5.39 0.29 -11.01
N TRP A 4 -4.72 0.36 -12.17
CA TRP A 4 -5.38 0.62 -13.44
C TRP A 4 -6.35 -0.52 -13.84
N ALA A 5 -5.93 -1.77 -13.64
CA ALA A 5 -6.78 -2.93 -13.92
C ALA A 5 -8.05 -2.93 -13.07
N LEU A 6 -7.93 -2.65 -11.76
CA LEU A 6 -9.08 -2.59 -10.85
C LEU A 6 -9.98 -1.39 -11.13
N ALA A 7 -9.40 -0.22 -11.44
CA ALA A 7 -10.18 0.96 -11.86
C ALA A 7 -11.05 0.64 -13.08
N ASN A 8 -10.50 -0.07 -14.07
CA ASN A 8 -11.25 -0.49 -15.26
C ASN A 8 -12.29 -1.59 -14.96
N TYR A 9 -11.92 -2.59 -14.15
CA TYR A 9 -12.82 -3.70 -13.80
C TYR A 9 -14.07 -3.22 -13.04
N PHE A 10 -13.88 -2.38 -12.03
CA PHE A 10 -14.96 -1.82 -11.22
C PHE A 10 -15.60 -0.57 -11.86
N LYS A 11 -15.13 -0.14 -13.04
CA LYS A 11 -15.61 1.07 -13.75
C LYS A 11 -15.64 2.29 -12.84
N LEU A 12 -14.57 2.48 -12.07
CA LEU A 12 -14.48 3.57 -11.11
C LEU A 12 -14.36 4.91 -11.84
N ASP A 13 -15.12 5.89 -11.39
CA ASP A 13 -15.04 7.27 -11.86
C ASP A 13 -13.84 7.97 -11.21
N LEU A 14 -12.68 7.83 -11.86
CA LEU A 14 -11.35 8.28 -11.43
C LEU A 14 -10.62 8.95 -12.58
N ASN A 15 -9.72 9.88 -12.26
CA ASN A 15 -8.72 10.33 -13.21
C ASN A 15 -7.58 9.29 -13.30
N ILE A 16 -7.56 8.54 -14.41
CA ILE A 16 -6.54 7.50 -14.65
C ILE A 16 -5.13 8.07 -14.73
N GLU A 17 -4.96 9.26 -15.30
CA GLU A 17 -3.65 9.92 -15.36
C GLU A 17 -3.13 10.21 -13.95
N THR A 18 -3.96 10.79 -13.09
CA THR A 18 -3.61 11.04 -11.68
C THR A 18 -3.29 9.73 -10.96
N LEU A 19 -4.13 8.70 -11.11
CA LEU A 19 -3.91 7.39 -10.49
C LEU A 19 -2.56 6.78 -10.87
N LEU A 20 -2.21 6.85 -12.16
CA LEU A 20 -0.94 6.32 -12.66
C LEU A 20 0.25 7.14 -12.14
N LYS A 21 0.15 8.48 -12.09
CA LYS A 21 1.20 9.33 -11.51
C LYS A 21 1.45 8.99 -10.05
N LEU A 22 0.38 8.91 -9.24
CA LEU A 22 0.50 8.54 -7.82
C LEU A 22 1.14 7.16 -7.66
N ALA A 23 0.70 6.17 -8.44
CA ALA A 23 1.26 4.82 -8.40
C ALA A 23 2.73 4.75 -8.85
N LEU A 24 3.20 5.64 -9.72
CA LEU A 24 4.60 5.68 -10.14
C LEU A 24 5.52 6.29 -9.08
N VAL A 25 5.01 7.24 -8.28
CA VAL A 25 5.82 7.98 -7.31
C VAL A 25 5.78 7.38 -5.89
N HIS A 26 4.82 6.51 -5.58
CA HIS A 26 4.54 6.08 -4.20
C HIS A 26 5.77 5.58 -3.43
N ASP A 27 6.52 4.64 -4.00
CA ASP A 27 7.71 4.05 -3.37
C ASP A 27 9.02 4.76 -3.75
N LEU A 28 8.96 5.94 -4.39
CA LEU A 28 10.18 6.61 -4.85
C LEU A 28 11.09 7.01 -3.67
N GLY A 29 10.51 7.25 -2.49
CA GLY A 29 11.22 7.55 -1.26
C GLY A 29 12.06 6.39 -0.72
N GLU A 30 11.71 5.16 -1.09
CA GLU A 30 12.39 3.94 -0.63
C GLU A 30 13.79 3.79 -1.22
N ILE A 31 14.16 4.58 -2.24
CA ILE A 31 15.53 4.63 -2.78
C ILE A 31 16.54 4.93 -1.67
N ASP A 32 16.22 5.86 -0.77
CA ASP A 32 17.11 6.21 0.35
C ASP A 32 16.64 5.60 1.68
N ALA A 33 15.33 5.47 1.90
CA ALA A 33 14.78 4.95 3.16
C ALA A 33 14.85 3.43 3.30
N GLY A 34 14.87 2.72 2.16
CA GLY A 34 14.63 1.28 2.09
C GLY A 34 13.15 0.92 2.28
N ASP A 35 12.76 -0.27 1.82
CA ASP A 35 11.43 -0.84 2.05
C ASP A 35 11.23 -1.13 3.54
N THR A 36 10.15 -0.59 4.10
CA THR A 36 9.78 -0.80 5.50
C THR A 36 8.63 -1.79 5.61
N PHE A 37 8.88 -2.91 6.28
CA PHE A 37 7.85 -3.94 6.48
C PHE A 37 6.56 -3.36 7.06
N LEU A 38 5.43 -3.66 6.41
CA LEU A 38 4.10 -3.10 6.71
C LEU A 38 3.73 -3.16 8.20
N TYR A 39 4.10 -4.25 8.88
CA TYR A 39 3.75 -4.50 10.28
C TYR A 39 4.85 -4.10 11.28
N ALA A 40 5.88 -3.37 10.83
CA ALA A 40 6.95 -2.87 11.71
C ALA A 40 6.40 -1.84 12.71
N LYS A 41 6.97 -1.84 13.92
CA LYS A 41 6.48 -1.03 15.06
C LYS A 41 6.79 0.47 14.95
N ASP A 42 7.82 0.86 14.20
CA ASP A 42 8.20 2.26 14.01
C ASP A 42 8.51 2.53 12.53
N ARG A 43 7.78 3.48 11.94
CA ARG A 43 7.95 3.94 10.56
C ARG A 43 8.32 5.42 10.48
N THR A 44 8.51 6.09 11.63
CA THR A 44 8.71 7.54 11.70
C THR A 44 10.02 7.95 11.04
N ALA A 45 11.10 7.19 11.28
CA ALA A 45 12.39 7.42 10.66
C ALA A 45 12.35 7.21 9.14
N ALA A 46 11.62 6.20 8.68
CA ALA A 46 11.43 5.91 7.25
C ALA A 46 10.73 7.07 6.54
N HIS A 47 9.63 7.57 7.09
CA HIS A 47 8.91 8.71 6.51
C HIS A 47 9.79 9.96 6.36
N HIS A 48 10.66 10.25 7.35
CA HIS A 48 11.60 11.37 7.25
C HIS A 48 12.63 11.17 6.14
N ALA A 49 13.16 9.95 6.01
CA ALA A 49 14.12 9.60 4.96
C ALA A 49 13.48 9.63 3.56
N GLU A 50 12.25 9.12 3.41
CA GLU A 50 11.49 9.17 2.15
C GLU A 50 11.28 10.62 1.70
N ARG A 51 10.83 11.51 2.59
CA ARG A 51 10.65 12.92 2.24
C ARG A 51 11.96 13.59 1.82
N GLN A 52 13.08 13.29 2.47
CA GLN A 52 14.40 13.80 2.08
C GLN A 52 14.82 13.27 0.70
N CYS A 53 14.54 12.00 0.40
CA CYS A 53 14.77 11.41 -0.90
C CYS A 53 14.01 12.16 -2.00
N LEU A 54 12.71 12.41 -1.77
CA LEU A 54 11.88 13.13 -2.73
C LEU A 54 12.35 14.57 -2.95
N GLN A 55 12.81 15.27 -1.90
CA GLN A 55 13.39 16.61 -2.04
C GLN A 55 14.67 16.60 -2.87
N ARG A 56 15.55 15.60 -2.64
CA ARG A 56 16.78 15.42 -3.40
C ARG A 56 16.51 15.13 -4.87
N LEU A 57 15.54 14.26 -5.16
CA LEU A 57 15.13 13.90 -6.52
C LEU A 57 14.44 15.08 -7.24
N ALA A 58 13.58 15.81 -6.53
CA ALA A 58 12.91 16.99 -7.06
C ALA A 58 13.92 18.07 -7.48
N GLY A 59 14.98 18.28 -6.69
CA GLY A 59 16.06 19.22 -6.97
C GLY A 59 17.13 18.72 -7.96
N HIS A 60 17.04 17.47 -8.45
CA HIS A 60 18.03 16.93 -9.37
C HIS A 60 17.94 17.63 -10.74
N PRO A 61 19.06 18.08 -11.34
CA PRO A 61 19.03 18.86 -12.59
C PRO A 61 18.44 18.11 -13.81
N GLY A 62 18.43 16.78 -13.76
CA GLY A 62 17.80 15.94 -14.77
C GLY A 62 16.31 15.66 -14.53
N ASN A 63 15.74 16.09 -13.40
CA ASN A 63 14.32 15.92 -13.12
C ASN A 63 13.51 16.98 -13.91
N THR A 64 12.54 16.52 -14.68
CA THR A 64 11.63 17.38 -15.46
C THR A 64 10.24 17.49 -14.84
N ILE A 65 9.99 16.74 -13.75
CA ILE A 65 8.70 16.69 -13.05
C ILE A 65 8.69 17.72 -11.93
N SER A 66 8.00 18.84 -12.14
CA SER A 66 7.98 19.98 -11.23
C SER A 66 7.17 19.75 -9.95
N ASP A 67 6.18 18.89 -10.00
CA ASP A 67 5.20 18.59 -8.94
C ASP A 67 5.51 17.27 -8.21
N LEU A 68 6.72 16.72 -8.37
CA LEU A 68 7.09 15.40 -7.84
C LEU A 68 6.81 15.25 -6.34
N THR A 69 7.25 16.23 -5.54
CA THR A 69 7.04 16.21 -4.09
C THR A 69 5.56 16.37 -3.73
N GLU A 70 4.81 17.20 -4.46
CA GLU A 70 3.38 17.37 -4.22
C GLU A 70 2.60 16.09 -4.53
N LEU A 71 2.89 15.44 -5.65
CA LEU A 71 2.30 14.16 -6.02
C LEU A 71 2.56 13.09 -4.96
N TRP A 72 3.78 13.02 -4.43
CA TRP A 72 4.13 12.08 -3.37
C TRP A 72 3.37 12.38 -2.07
N GLU A 73 3.28 13.65 -1.65
CA GLU A 73 2.50 14.03 -0.46
C GLU A 73 0.99 13.74 -0.61
N VAL A 74 0.43 13.91 -1.81
CA VAL A 74 -0.97 13.53 -2.11
C VAL A 74 -1.16 12.02 -1.99
N GLN A 75 -0.18 11.23 -2.42
CA GLN A 75 -0.21 9.78 -2.26
C GLN A 75 -0.22 9.41 -0.76
N GLU A 76 0.61 10.07 0.05
CA GLU A 76 0.78 9.75 1.48
C GLU A 76 -0.40 10.22 2.33
N LEU A 77 -0.78 11.49 2.19
CA LEU A 77 -1.75 12.16 3.06
C LEU A 77 -3.11 12.40 2.40
N GLY A 78 -3.21 12.22 1.08
CA GLY A 78 -4.43 12.48 0.34
C GLY A 78 -5.55 11.48 0.64
N HIS A 79 -6.77 11.99 0.43
CA HIS A 79 -8.03 11.27 0.56
C HIS A 79 -8.83 11.27 -0.75
N SER A 80 -8.19 11.59 -1.88
CA SER A 80 -8.83 11.47 -3.19
C SER A 80 -9.19 10.02 -3.49
N LYS A 81 -10.11 9.80 -4.42
CA LYS A 81 -10.51 8.43 -4.81
C LYS A 81 -9.32 7.67 -5.41
N GLU A 82 -8.43 8.35 -6.12
CA GLU A 82 -7.21 7.79 -6.72
C GLU A 82 -6.20 7.36 -5.64
N ALA A 83 -5.91 8.25 -4.68
CA ALA A 83 -5.01 7.94 -3.57
C ALA A 83 -5.57 6.80 -2.70
N THR A 84 -6.89 6.79 -2.50
CA THR A 84 -7.59 5.72 -1.78
C THR A 84 -7.44 4.38 -2.49
N LEU A 85 -7.71 4.32 -3.81
CA LEU A 85 -7.53 3.10 -4.59
C LEU A 85 -6.06 2.63 -4.54
N LEU A 86 -5.11 3.54 -4.69
CA LEU A 86 -3.68 3.22 -4.60
C LEU A 86 -3.34 2.57 -3.27
N LYS A 87 -3.73 3.19 -2.14
CA LYS A 87 -3.54 2.64 -0.79
C LYS A 87 -4.19 1.27 -0.61
N THR A 88 -5.40 1.08 -1.13
CA THR A 88 -6.09 -0.22 -1.10
C THR A 88 -5.29 -1.29 -1.84
N VAL A 89 -4.81 -0.99 -3.04
CA VAL A 89 -4.05 -1.95 -3.86
C VAL A 89 -2.68 -2.23 -3.25
N ASP A 90 -2.01 -1.20 -2.75
CA ASP A 90 -0.73 -1.30 -2.04
C ASP A 90 -0.80 -2.27 -0.84
N ARG A 91 -1.92 -2.29 -0.12
CA ARG A 91 -2.16 -3.26 0.98
C ARG A 91 -2.55 -4.64 0.45
N LEU A 92 -3.35 -4.69 -0.61
CA LEU A 92 -3.87 -5.93 -1.16
C LEU A 92 -2.79 -6.79 -1.81
N LEU A 93 -1.83 -6.21 -2.52
CA LEU A 93 -0.81 -6.98 -3.25
C LEU A 93 0.08 -7.83 -2.31
N PRO A 94 0.68 -7.29 -1.22
CA PRO A 94 1.39 -8.09 -0.24
C PRO A 94 0.49 -9.11 0.46
N PHE A 95 -0.78 -8.79 0.71
CA PHE A 95 -1.74 -9.75 1.28
C PHE A 95 -1.93 -10.97 0.37
N LEU A 96 -2.16 -10.74 -0.94
CA LEU A 96 -2.29 -11.81 -1.93
C LEU A 96 -1.04 -12.69 -1.99
N LEU A 97 0.14 -12.07 -1.95
CA LEU A 97 1.42 -12.79 -1.92
C LEU A 97 1.61 -13.63 -0.65
N ASN A 98 1.16 -13.14 0.50
CA ASN A 98 1.19 -13.92 1.74
C ASN A 98 0.28 -15.15 1.64
N ILE A 99 -0.95 -14.98 1.15
CA ILE A 99 -1.90 -16.08 0.96
C ILE A 99 -1.34 -17.11 -0.05
N SER A 100 -0.77 -16.66 -1.17
CA SER A 100 -0.21 -17.58 -2.18
C SER A 100 1.02 -18.33 -1.70
N ASN A 101 1.73 -17.79 -0.71
CA ASN A 101 2.93 -18.38 -0.12
C ASN A 101 2.68 -19.01 1.27
N GLU A 102 1.44 -19.46 1.53
CA GLU A 102 1.06 -20.16 2.76
C GLU A 102 1.47 -19.40 4.04
N GLY A 103 1.37 -18.07 4.00
CA GLY A 103 1.70 -17.16 5.08
C GLY A 103 3.15 -17.17 5.52
N LYS A 104 4.10 -17.59 4.67
CA LYS A 104 5.52 -17.65 5.04
C LYS A 104 6.07 -16.33 5.62
N PRO A 105 5.88 -15.15 4.97
CA PRO A 105 6.34 -13.89 5.55
C PRO A 105 5.65 -13.52 6.87
N TRP A 106 4.34 -13.83 7.01
CA TRP A 106 3.63 -13.65 8.29
C TRP A 106 4.24 -14.48 9.41
N LYS A 107 4.52 -15.76 9.17
CA LYS A 107 5.15 -16.66 10.15
C LYS A 107 6.55 -16.20 10.53
N GLU A 108 7.39 -15.86 9.56
CA GLU A 108 8.78 -15.42 9.80
C GLU A 108 8.84 -14.14 10.66
N ASN A 109 7.85 -13.26 10.53
CA ASN A 109 7.78 -12.00 11.25
C ASN A 109 6.81 -12.01 12.45
N ASN A 110 6.27 -13.17 12.82
CA ASN A 110 5.29 -13.33 13.91
C ASN A 110 4.10 -12.36 13.81
N VAL A 111 3.58 -12.16 12.59
CA VAL A 111 2.44 -11.28 12.34
C VAL A 111 1.16 -11.95 12.87
N THR A 112 0.31 -11.18 13.55
CA THR A 112 -0.96 -11.65 14.12
C THR A 112 -2.17 -11.30 13.26
N LYS A 113 -3.28 -12.00 13.48
CA LYS A 113 -4.59 -11.68 12.90
C LYS A 113 -4.99 -10.22 13.11
N SER A 114 -4.84 -9.70 14.34
CA SER A 114 -5.16 -8.31 14.66
C SER A 114 -4.33 -7.29 13.86
N GLN A 115 -3.04 -7.59 13.61
CA GLN A 115 -2.19 -6.73 12.77
C GLN A 115 -2.65 -6.71 11.31
N VAL A 116 -2.94 -7.89 10.73
CA VAL A 116 -3.38 -7.97 9.33
C VAL A 116 -4.75 -7.31 9.16
N SER A 117 -5.72 -7.64 10.01
CA SER A 117 -7.06 -7.04 9.93
C SER A 117 -7.03 -5.53 10.15
N GLY A 118 -6.27 -5.04 11.12
CA GLY A 118 -6.09 -3.60 11.36
C GLY A 118 -5.51 -2.86 10.17
N ALA A 119 -4.50 -3.44 9.50
CA ALA A 119 -3.89 -2.84 8.31
C ALA A 119 -4.84 -2.73 7.10
N HIS A 120 -5.92 -3.51 7.07
CA HIS A 120 -6.90 -3.53 5.97
C HIS A 120 -8.24 -2.89 6.32
N ALA A 121 -8.47 -2.50 7.57
CA ALA A 121 -9.77 -2.02 8.07
C ALA A 121 -10.33 -0.83 7.27
N PHE A 122 -9.48 0.11 6.83
CA PHE A 122 -9.90 1.29 6.05
C PHE A 122 -10.54 0.93 4.70
N ILE A 123 -10.30 -0.28 4.18
CA ILE A 123 -10.88 -0.75 2.91
C ILE A 123 -12.40 -0.98 3.08
N ALA A 124 -12.88 -1.22 4.30
CA ALA A 124 -14.30 -1.48 4.57
C ALA A 124 -15.22 -0.36 4.07
N GLU A 125 -14.78 0.89 4.22
CA GLU A 125 -15.57 2.07 3.83
C GLU A 125 -15.52 2.34 2.33
N THR A 126 -14.43 1.96 1.67
CA THR A 126 -14.11 2.38 0.31
C THR A 126 -14.35 1.28 -0.73
N PHE A 127 -14.03 0.04 -0.38
CA PHE A 127 -14.25 -1.16 -1.19
C PHE A 127 -14.77 -2.31 -0.32
N PRO A 128 -16.04 -2.27 0.12
CA PRO A 128 -16.59 -3.23 1.08
C PRO A 128 -16.50 -4.69 0.62
N GLU A 129 -16.70 -4.95 -0.68
CA GLU A 129 -16.57 -6.30 -1.26
C GLU A 129 -15.14 -6.84 -1.14
N ILE A 130 -14.14 -5.99 -1.39
CA ILE A 130 -12.72 -6.35 -1.24
C ILE A 130 -12.42 -6.60 0.25
N HIS A 131 -12.90 -5.72 1.14
CA HIS A 131 -12.68 -5.90 2.57
C HIS A 131 -13.31 -7.20 3.10
N GLN A 132 -14.53 -7.52 2.71
CA GLN A 132 -15.18 -8.79 3.06
C GLN A 132 -14.37 -9.99 2.58
N TRP A 133 -13.86 -9.93 1.35
CA TRP A 133 -12.99 -10.97 0.81
C TRP A 133 -11.68 -11.10 1.60
N VAL A 134 -11.04 -9.98 1.95
CA VAL A 134 -9.82 -9.97 2.79
C VAL A 134 -10.10 -10.62 4.15
N MET A 135 -11.16 -10.22 4.84
CA MET A 135 -11.51 -10.76 6.16
C MET A 135 -11.76 -12.26 6.12
N HIS A 136 -12.48 -12.75 5.10
CA HIS A 136 -12.67 -14.18 4.90
C HIS A 136 -11.34 -14.93 4.70
N ASN A 137 -10.41 -14.37 3.92
CA ASN A 137 -9.11 -14.99 3.68
C ASN A 137 -8.19 -14.92 4.92
N ILE A 138 -8.34 -13.90 5.77
CA ILE A 138 -7.66 -13.84 7.07
C ILE A 138 -8.12 -15.01 7.96
N ASP A 139 -9.43 -15.25 8.06
CA ASP A 139 -9.98 -16.36 8.84
C ASP A 139 -9.50 -17.72 8.31
N GLU A 140 -9.50 -17.89 6.98
CA GLU A 140 -8.96 -19.09 6.32
C GLU A 140 -7.46 -19.28 6.57
N ALA A 141 -6.67 -18.20 6.55
CA ALA A 141 -5.25 -18.26 6.82
C ALA A 141 -4.95 -18.70 8.26
N VAL A 142 -5.75 -18.25 9.23
CA VAL A 142 -5.66 -18.70 10.62
C VAL A 142 -6.03 -20.18 10.75
N ALA A 143 -7.15 -20.60 10.14
CA ALA A 143 -7.58 -21.99 10.16
C ALA A 143 -6.53 -22.96 9.56
N LYS A 144 -5.75 -22.49 8.58
CA LYS A 144 -4.67 -23.24 7.92
C LYS A 144 -3.31 -23.14 8.65
N GLY A 145 -3.21 -22.37 9.73
CA GLY A 145 -1.96 -22.14 10.46
C GLY A 145 -0.92 -21.31 9.68
N TRP A 146 -1.38 -20.52 8.69
CA TRP A 146 -0.55 -19.61 7.91
C TRP A 146 -0.36 -18.26 8.60
N LEU A 147 -1.33 -17.88 9.42
CA LEU A 147 -1.34 -16.65 10.21
C LEU A 147 -1.63 -17.03 11.66
N SER A 148 -0.90 -16.43 12.60
CA SER A 148 -1.13 -16.68 14.02
C SER A 148 -2.45 -16.04 14.45
N ASP A 149 -3.26 -16.81 15.18
CA ASP A 149 -4.27 -16.22 16.06
C ASP A 149 -3.56 -15.47 17.19
N ASP A 150 -4.20 -14.45 17.74
CA ASP A 150 -3.57 -13.49 18.67
C ASP A 150 -2.87 -14.14 19.89
#